data_AF-A0A0C2WLS1-F1
#
_entry.id   AF-A0A0C2WLS1-F1
#
_cell.length_a   1.000
_cell.length_b   1.000
_cell.length_c   1.000
_cell.angle_alpha   90.00
_cell.angle_beta   90.00
_cell.angle_gamma   90.00
#
_symmetry.space_group_name_H-M   'P 1'
#
loop_
_entity.id
_entity.type
_entity.pdbx_description
1 polymer ?
#
loop_
_entity_poly.entity_id
_entity_poly.type
_entity_poly.pdbx_seq_one_letter_code
_entity_poly.pdbx_strand_id
1 'polypeptide(L)'
;MSLATCCADRVDTFRQWIGVATLRALNVSVVPDELQVEPLNGLTTRVLYRLRSLSEQIAFDGPTFSYAYPLLSEVLRKGGISAADEDEALEQVTLALNIIKFHCSQFSDITYPRIQVIEDLLYTIRSQSGLTKDASSALIELGEAISSTASREDIAVLLHGLLTQEPHVRNACLQ
;
A
#
# COMPACT_ATOMS: atom_id res chain seq x y z
N MET A 1 -10.99 6.98 17.70
CA MET A 1 -9.96 7.89 17.16
C MET A 1 -8.63 7.75 17.95
N SER A 2 -8.14 6.52 18.18
CA SER A 2 -6.97 6.24 19.05
C SER A 2 -5.72 5.75 18.31
N LEU A 3 -5.83 5.38 17.03
CA LEU A 3 -4.69 4.91 16.23
C LEU A 3 -3.94 6.07 15.55
N ALA A 4 -4.65 7.15 15.21
CA ALA A 4 -4.04 8.33 14.60
C ALA A 4 -3.01 9.00 15.52
N THR A 5 -3.16 8.89 16.84
CA THR A 5 -2.21 9.48 17.81
C THR A 5 -0.85 8.77 17.85
N CYS A 6 -0.74 7.58 17.25
CA CYS A 6 0.50 6.80 17.22
C CYS A 6 1.37 7.08 15.99
N CYS A 7 0.92 7.95 15.08
CA CYS A 7 1.67 8.26 13.87
C CYS A 7 2.78 9.31 14.14
N ALA A 8 3.69 9.50 13.19
CA ALA A 8 4.78 10.48 13.25
C ALA A 8 4.27 11.92 13.01
N ASP A 9 4.78 12.90 13.74
CA ASP A 9 4.28 14.30 13.78
C ASP A 9 4.16 14.96 12.40
N ARG A 10 5.03 14.58 11.46
CA ARG A 10 4.98 15.08 10.07
C ARG A 10 3.73 14.69 9.29
N VAL A 11 2.98 13.70 9.77
CA VAL A 11 1.69 13.29 9.20
C VAL A 11 0.52 14.01 9.91
N ASP A 12 0.75 14.64 11.07
CA ASP A 12 -0.30 15.04 12.03
C ASP A 12 -1.42 15.90 11.44
N THR A 13 -1.09 16.90 10.64
CA THR A 13 -2.10 17.75 9.95
C THR A 13 -2.93 17.01 8.90
N PHE A 14 -2.52 15.80 8.52
CA PHE A 14 -3.09 15.02 7.41
C PHE A 14 -3.62 13.64 7.81
N ARG A 15 -3.41 13.18 9.06
CA ARG A 15 -3.82 11.85 9.55
C ARG A 15 -5.32 11.62 9.45
N GLN A 16 -6.11 12.66 9.69
CA GLN A 16 -7.56 12.60 9.56
C GLN A 16 -7.97 12.25 8.13
N TRP A 17 -7.34 12.86 7.12
CA TRP A 17 -7.70 12.64 5.72
C TRP A 17 -7.31 11.25 5.23
N ILE A 18 -6.23 10.67 5.74
CA ILE A 18 -5.90 9.25 5.51
C ILE A 18 -7.03 8.37 6.03
N GLY A 19 -7.47 8.59 7.27
CA GLY A 19 -8.56 7.82 7.88
C GLY A 19 -9.89 7.99 7.15
N VAL A 20 -10.25 9.22 6.79
CA VAL A 20 -11.47 9.51 6.02
C VAL A 20 -11.43 8.84 4.65
N ALA A 21 -10.33 8.97 3.91
CA ALA A 21 -10.17 8.32 2.60
C ALA A 21 -10.26 6.79 2.74
N THR A 22 -9.61 6.21 3.74
CA THR A 22 -9.67 4.77 4.04
C THR A 22 -11.10 4.29 4.29
N LEU A 23 -11.82 4.96 5.21
CA LEU A 23 -13.18 4.57 5.57
C LEU A 23 -14.17 4.70 4.40
N ARG A 24 -14.01 5.77 3.60
CA ARG A 24 -14.83 5.98 2.40
C ARG A 24 -14.49 4.96 1.31
N ALA A 25 -13.21 4.63 1.10
CA ALA A 25 -12.78 3.59 0.16
C ALA A 25 -13.35 2.21 0.53
N LEU A 26 -13.43 1.91 1.83
CA LEU A 26 -14.05 0.70 2.37
C LEU A 26 -15.60 0.72 2.37
N ASN A 27 -16.23 1.80 1.88
CA ASN A 27 -17.69 2.00 1.90
C ASN A 27 -18.32 1.85 3.30
N VAL A 28 -17.61 2.29 4.35
CA VAL A 28 -18.13 2.24 5.73
C VAL A 28 -18.99 3.48 5.98
N SER A 29 -20.27 3.29 6.30
CA SER A 29 -21.27 4.35 6.54
C SER A 29 -21.13 5.06 7.89
N VAL A 30 -19.89 5.37 8.30
CA VAL A 30 -19.57 6.03 9.58
C VAL A 30 -18.96 7.42 9.40
N VAL A 31 -18.69 7.82 8.15
CA VAL A 31 -18.05 9.11 7.85
C VAL A 31 -19.12 10.21 7.82
N PRO A 32 -19.02 11.27 8.65
CA PRO A 32 -19.96 12.39 8.64
C PRO A 32 -20.07 13.06 7.26
N ASP A 33 -21.25 13.57 6.92
CA ASP A 33 -21.52 14.21 5.62
C ASP A 33 -20.59 15.40 5.35
N GLU A 34 -20.17 16.13 6.39
CA GLU A 34 -19.21 17.24 6.25
C GLU A 34 -17.84 16.78 5.71
N LEU A 35 -17.47 15.52 5.96
CA LEU A 35 -16.24 14.90 5.49
C LEU A 35 -16.42 14.14 4.17
N GLN A 36 -17.61 14.19 3.57
CA GLN A 36 -17.93 13.59 2.28
C GLN A 36 -18.11 14.63 1.15
N VAL A 37 -18.00 15.93 1.46
CA VAL A 37 -18.19 17.03 0.50
C VAL A 37 -17.22 16.93 -0.68
N GLU A 38 -15.95 16.59 -0.45
CA GLU A 38 -14.98 16.34 -1.51
C GLU A 38 -15.24 14.97 -2.17
N PRO A 39 -15.28 14.87 -3.51
CA PRO A 39 -15.36 13.59 -4.21
C PRO A 39 -14.24 12.61 -3.79
N LEU A 40 -14.58 11.32 -3.70
CA LEU A 40 -13.65 10.32 -3.15
C LEU A 40 -12.39 10.14 -4.00
N ASN A 41 -12.49 10.24 -5.33
CA ASN A 41 -11.32 10.17 -6.21
C ASN A 41 -10.34 11.32 -5.95
N GLY A 42 -10.84 12.56 -5.93
CA GLY A 42 -10.03 13.75 -5.62
C GLY A 42 -9.36 13.65 -4.25
N LEU A 43 -10.11 13.24 -3.22
CA LEU A 43 -9.57 13.00 -1.88
C LEU A 43 -8.46 11.93 -1.90
N THR A 44 -8.70 10.79 -2.56
CA THR A 44 -7.76 9.68 -2.61
C THR A 44 -6.46 10.07 -3.31
N THR A 45 -6.56 10.64 -4.51
CA THR A 45 -5.41 11.11 -5.29
C THR A 45 -4.59 12.13 -4.49
N ARG A 46 -5.25 13.12 -3.87
CA ARG A 46 -4.60 14.12 -2.99
C ARG A 46 -3.89 13.49 -1.80
N VAL A 47 -4.50 12.48 -1.17
CA VAL A 47 -3.91 11.74 -0.05
C VAL A 47 -2.67 10.95 -0.49
N LEU A 48 -2.76 10.23 -1.60
CA LEU A 48 -1.65 9.44 -2.14
C LEU A 48 -0.47 10.32 -2.54
N TYR A 49 -0.70 11.46 -3.19
CA TYR A 49 0.37 12.42 -3.50
C TYR A 49 1.10 12.92 -2.25
N ARG A 50 0.34 13.25 -1.20
CA ARG A 50 0.92 13.73 0.06
C ARG A 50 1.73 12.65 0.75
N LEU A 51 1.21 11.42 0.82
CA LEU A 51 1.91 10.27 1.37
C LEU A 51 3.21 10.01 0.60
N ARG A 52 3.13 9.90 -0.73
CA ARG A 52 4.27 9.66 -1.61
C ARG A 52 5.37 10.70 -1.44
N SER A 53 5.01 11.99 -1.40
CA SER A 53 5.98 13.08 -1.21
C SER A 53 6.68 13.00 0.16
N LEU A 54 5.97 12.65 1.23
CA LEU A 54 6.56 12.48 2.55
C LEU A 54 7.43 11.23 2.64
N SER A 55 7.01 10.12 2.02
CA SER A 55 7.77 8.87 1.96
C SER A 55 9.08 9.01 1.20
N GLU A 56 9.09 9.76 0.10
CA GLU A 56 10.29 10.04 -0.69
C GLU A 56 11.35 10.81 0.11
N GLN A 57 10.92 11.72 0.99
CA GLN A 57 11.84 12.44 1.86
C GLN A 57 12.46 11.50 2.89
N ILE A 58 11.61 10.80 3.64
CA ILE A 58 12.01 9.84 4.68
C ILE A 58 10.89 8.79 4.81
N ALA A 59 11.26 7.52 4.84
CA ALA A 59 10.33 6.43 5.14
C ALA A 59 9.61 6.66 6.48
N PHE A 60 8.32 6.36 6.53
CA PHE A 60 7.53 6.37 7.76
C PHE A 60 8.05 5.33 8.75
N ASP A 61 7.68 5.43 10.03
CA ASP A 61 7.85 4.32 10.96
C ASP A 61 6.74 3.27 10.75
N GLY A 62 6.93 2.07 11.29
CA GLY A 62 5.97 0.97 11.13
C GLY A 62 4.55 1.31 11.56
N PRO A 63 4.31 1.99 12.71
CA PRO A 63 2.96 2.44 13.09
C PRO A 63 2.31 3.39 12.08
N THR A 64 3.04 4.41 11.60
CA THR A 64 2.50 5.37 10.63
C THR A 64 2.23 4.70 9.29
N PHE A 65 3.15 3.84 8.82
CA PHE A 65 2.95 3.08 7.60
C PHE A 65 1.71 2.18 7.74
N SER A 66 1.60 1.43 8.84
CA SER A 66 0.46 0.55 9.14
C SER A 66 -0.86 1.30 9.21
N TYR A 67 -0.86 2.55 9.68
CA TYR A 67 -2.07 3.38 9.70
C TYR A 67 -2.51 3.81 8.29
N ALA A 68 -1.56 4.11 7.40
CA ALA A 68 -1.84 4.49 6.01
C ALA A 68 -2.10 3.28 5.10
N TYR A 69 -1.57 2.12 5.46
CA TYR A 69 -1.55 0.92 4.64
C TYR A 69 -2.92 0.42 4.18
N PRO A 70 -3.99 0.44 5.00
CA PRO A 70 -5.32 0.02 4.56
C PRO A 70 -5.82 0.78 3.32
N LEU A 71 -5.52 2.07 3.19
CA LEU A 71 -5.83 2.83 1.98
C LEU A 71 -5.01 2.35 0.78
N LEU A 72 -3.71 2.12 0.97
CA LEU A 72 -2.82 1.62 -0.09
C LEU A 72 -3.29 0.25 -0.58
N SER A 73 -3.61 -0.65 0.35
CA SER A 73 -4.16 -1.99 0.06
C SER A 73 -5.44 -1.89 -0.78
N GLU A 74 -6.39 -1.04 -0.37
CA GLU A 74 -7.63 -0.85 -1.13
C GLU A 74 -7.39 -0.30 -2.54
N VAL A 75 -6.47 0.66 -2.69
CA VAL A 75 -6.09 1.21 -4.00
C VAL A 75 -5.50 0.12 -4.90
N LEU A 76 -4.57 -0.70 -4.39
CA LEU A 76 -3.97 -1.80 -5.14
C LEU A 76 -4.99 -2.87 -5.52
N ARG A 77 -5.84 -3.29 -4.57
CA ARG A 77 -6.81 -4.37 -4.77
C ARG A 77 -7.93 -3.99 -5.74
N LYS A 78 -8.44 -2.76 -5.65
CA LYS A 78 -9.50 -2.25 -6.54
C LYS A 78 -8.96 -1.75 -7.88
N GLY A 79 -7.65 -1.55 -7.99
CA GLY A 79 -7.03 -0.98 -9.18
C GLY A 79 -7.38 0.50 -9.34
N GLY A 80 -7.43 1.24 -8.23
CA GLY A 80 -7.94 2.62 -8.17
C GLY A 80 -9.24 2.73 -7.36
N ILE A 81 -9.48 3.89 -6.74
CA ILE A 81 -10.64 4.20 -5.91
C ILE A 81 -11.44 5.32 -6.56
N SER A 82 -12.67 4.97 -6.97
CA SER A 82 -13.63 5.91 -7.58
C SER A 82 -13.07 6.71 -8.77
N ALA A 83 -12.00 6.23 -9.40
CA ALA A 83 -11.33 6.91 -10.51
C ALA A 83 -12.31 7.21 -11.65
N ALA A 84 -12.16 8.38 -12.27
CA ALA A 84 -13.00 8.84 -13.37
C ALA A 84 -12.72 8.09 -14.67
N ASP A 85 -11.46 7.68 -14.88
CA ASP A 85 -10.98 6.95 -16.04
C ASP A 85 -9.80 6.02 -15.69
N GLU A 86 -9.32 5.28 -16.69
CA GLU A 86 -8.21 4.32 -16.55
C GLU A 86 -6.87 5.01 -16.22
N ASP A 87 -6.67 6.25 -16.66
CA ASP A 87 -5.44 7.00 -16.41
C ASP A 87 -5.35 7.43 -14.93
N GLU A 88 -6.45 7.96 -14.37
CA GLU A 88 -6.54 8.29 -12.94
C GLU A 88 -6.41 7.02 -12.07
N ALA A 89 -7.01 5.90 -12.51
CA ALA A 89 -6.90 4.63 -11.82
C ALA A 89 -5.44 4.14 -11.77
N LEU A 90 -4.74 4.15 -12.91
CA LEU A 90 -3.34 3.76 -13.01
C LEU A 90 -2.43 4.70 -12.20
N GLU A 91 -2.70 6.00 -12.21
CA GLU A 91 -1.98 7.00 -11.41
C GLU A 91 -2.07 6.67 -9.92
N GLN A 92 -3.26 6.41 -9.39
CA GLN A 92 -3.45 6.07 -7.97
C GLN A 92 -2.69 4.79 -7.58
N VAL A 93 -2.77 3.74 -8.41
CA VAL A 93 -2.04 2.48 -8.17
C VAL A 93 -0.52 2.71 -8.21
N THR A 94 -0.05 3.51 -9.16
CA THR A 94 1.37 3.88 -9.28
C THR A 94 1.86 4.64 -8.05
N LEU A 95 1.06 5.59 -7.53
CA LEU A 95 1.39 6.31 -6.30
C LEU A 95 1.45 5.37 -5.09
N ALA A 96 0.48 4.46 -4.94
CA ALA A 96 0.46 3.49 -3.86
C ALA A 96 1.69 2.55 -3.90
N LEU A 97 2.05 2.07 -5.08
CA LEU A 97 3.22 1.21 -5.27
C LEU A 97 4.53 1.96 -4.98
N ASN A 98 4.66 3.22 -5.40
CA ASN A 98 5.81 4.06 -5.07
C ASN A 98 5.96 4.27 -3.56
N ILE A 99 4.85 4.48 -2.84
CA ILE A 99 4.88 4.58 -1.38
C ILE A 99 5.45 3.29 -0.79
N ILE A 100 4.99 2.10 -1.22
CA ILE A 100 5.53 0.82 -0.74
C ILE A 100 7.04 0.71 -1.03
N LYS A 101 7.47 1.02 -2.25
CA LYS A 101 8.89 0.96 -2.66
C LYS A 101 9.79 1.82 -1.76
N PHE A 102 9.35 3.02 -1.37
CA PHE A 102 10.12 3.87 -0.45
C PHE A 102 10.32 3.25 0.95
N HIS A 103 9.55 2.23 1.31
CA HIS A 103 9.64 1.55 2.61
C HIS A 103 10.23 0.14 2.52
N CYS A 104 10.62 -0.36 1.33
CA CYS A 104 11.07 -1.75 1.18
C CYS A 104 12.21 -2.12 2.16
N SER A 105 13.20 -1.25 2.29
CA SER A 105 14.33 -1.43 3.22
C SER A 105 13.95 -1.44 4.70
N GLN A 106 12.77 -0.91 5.05
CA GLN A 106 12.29 -0.82 6.44
C GLN A 106 11.54 -2.07 6.88
N PHE A 107 11.16 -2.96 5.97
CA PHE A 107 10.37 -4.14 6.32
C PHE A 107 11.10 -5.10 7.25
N SER A 108 12.41 -4.98 7.50
CA SER A 108 13.10 -5.73 8.57
C SER A 108 12.54 -5.45 9.98
N ASP A 109 11.77 -4.38 10.16
CA ASP A 109 10.96 -4.09 11.35
C ASP A 109 9.62 -4.86 11.28
N ILE A 110 9.30 -5.63 12.32
CA ILE A 110 8.09 -6.47 12.41
C ILE A 110 6.81 -5.66 12.68
N THR A 111 6.93 -4.36 12.98
CA THR A 111 5.77 -3.48 13.18
C THR A 111 5.09 -3.08 11.88
N TYR A 112 5.70 -3.39 10.72
CA TYR A 112 5.09 -3.23 9.41
C TYR A 112 4.16 -4.40 9.05
N PRO A 113 3.10 -4.18 8.26
CA PRO A 113 2.14 -5.21 7.88
C PRO A 113 2.67 -6.07 6.71
N ARG A 114 3.80 -6.76 6.91
CA ARG A 114 4.55 -7.48 5.86
C ARG A 114 3.69 -8.45 5.06
N ILE A 115 2.92 -9.28 5.75
CA ILE A 115 2.06 -10.31 5.14
C ILE A 115 1.11 -9.67 4.12
N GLN A 116 0.42 -8.60 4.52
CA GLN A 116 -0.53 -7.92 3.65
C GLN A 116 0.19 -7.23 2.48
N VAL A 117 1.37 -6.65 2.71
CA VAL A 117 2.19 -6.05 1.65
C VAL A 117 2.59 -7.08 0.60
N ILE A 118 3.07 -8.25 1.03
CA ILE A 118 3.45 -9.34 0.12
C ILE A 118 2.22 -9.78 -0.70
N GLU A 119 1.08 -10.04 -0.05
CA GLU A 119 -0.15 -10.43 -0.76
C GLU A 119 -0.59 -9.39 -1.79
N ASP A 120 -0.54 -8.11 -1.46
CA ASP A 120 -1.00 -7.02 -2.33
C ASP A 120 -0.02 -6.75 -3.49
N LEU A 121 1.28 -6.95 -3.27
CA LEU A 121 2.28 -6.95 -4.35
C LEU A 121 2.06 -8.12 -5.29
N LEU A 122 1.86 -9.33 -4.78
CA LEU A 122 1.54 -10.51 -5.61
C LEU A 122 0.24 -10.31 -6.42
N TYR A 123 -0.77 -9.72 -5.78
CA TYR A 123 -2.01 -9.35 -6.46
C TYR A 123 -1.73 -8.37 -7.61
N THR A 124 -0.96 -7.31 -7.34
CA THR A 124 -0.65 -6.26 -8.32
C THR A 124 0.18 -6.80 -9.50
N ILE A 125 1.16 -7.68 -9.24
CA ILE A 125 1.94 -8.36 -10.29
C ILE A 125 1.02 -9.11 -11.26
N ARG A 126 -0.04 -9.74 -10.73
CA ARG A 126 -1.02 -10.50 -11.50
C ARG A 126 -2.04 -9.61 -12.23
N SER A 127 -2.54 -8.57 -11.57
CA SER A 127 -3.70 -7.81 -12.05
C SER A 127 -3.35 -6.54 -12.83
N GLN A 128 -2.15 -5.98 -12.65
CA GLN A 128 -1.74 -4.71 -13.24
C GLN A 128 -0.52 -4.90 -14.17
N SER A 129 -0.77 -5.34 -15.41
CA SER A 129 0.28 -5.70 -16.38
C SER A 129 1.27 -4.56 -16.66
N GLY A 130 0.81 -3.30 -16.62
CA GLY A 130 1.66 -2.12 -16.78
C GLY A 130 2.63 -1.86 -15.62
N LEU A 131 2.37 -2.44 -14.45
CA LEU A 131 3.13 -2.24 -13.21
C LEU A 131 3.83 -3.50 -12.70
N THR A 132 3.70 -4.64 -13.40
CA THR A 132 4.29 -5.93 -13.02
C THR A 132 5.77 -5.80 -12.66
N LYS A 133 6.57 -5.08 -13.46
CA LYS A 133 8.01 -4.92 -13.21
C LYS A 133 8.30 -4.19 -11.90
N ASP A 134 7.59 -3.09 -11.64
CA ASP A 134 7.80 -2.30 -10.42
C ASP A 134 7.33 -3.05 -9.17
N ALA A 135 6.21 -3.77 -9.27
CA ALA A 135 5.70 -4.58 -8.17
C ALA A 135 6.61 -5.78 -7.87
N SER A 136 7.16 -6.43 -8.90
CA SER A 136 8.18 -7.47 -8.73
C SER A 136 9.45 -6.94 -8.07
N SER A 137 9.96 -5.77 -8.48
CA SER A 137 11.12 -5.14 -7.83
C SER A 137 10.85 -4.87 -6.36
N ALA A 138 9.68 -4.31 -6.03
CA ALA A 138 9.30 -4.04 -4.64
C ALA A 138 9.24 -5.33 -3.80
N LEU A 139 8.71 -6.42 -4.37
CA LEU A 139 8.62 -7.71 -3.71
C LEU A 139 10.01 -8.31 -3.43
N ILE A 140 10.93 -8.23 -4.38
CA ILE A 140 12.31 -8.71 -4.24
C ILE A 140 13.04 -7.90 -3.17
N GLU A 141 12.99 -6.57 -3.24
CA GLU A 141 13.61 -5.68 -2.24
C GLU A 141 13.04 -5.92 -0.83
N LEU A 142 11.74 -6.18 -0.71
CA LEU A 142 11.11 -6.57 0.55
C LEU A 142 11.67 -7.92 1.04
N GLY A 143 11.74 -8.93 0.17
CA GLY A 143 12.30 -10.24 0.46
C GLY A 143 13.74 -10.17 0.99
N GLU A 144 14.57 -9.36 0.34
CA GLU A 144 15.94 -9.07 0.78
C GLU A 144 15.97 -8.42 2.17
N ALA A 145 15.12 -7.42 2.40
CA ALA A 145 15.04 -6.71 3.67
C ALA A 145 14.61 -7.61 4.85
N ILE A 146 13.71 -8.57 4.60
CA ILE A 146 13.23 -9.48 5.66
C ILE A 146 14.10 -10.73 5.82
N SER A 147 15.13 -10.95 4.99
CA SER A 147 15.93 -12.19 4.96
C SER A 147 16.43 -12.68 6.33
N SER A 148 16.77 -11.77 7.25
CA SER A 148 17.25 -12.09 8.61
C SER A 148 16.15 -12.12 9.68
N THR A 149 14.94 -11.65 9.37
CA THR A 149 13.81 -11.49 10.31
C THR A 149 12.52 -12.14 9.82
N ALA A 150 12.57 -12.93 8.76
CA ALA A 150 11.40 -13.56 8.14
C ALA A 150 10.73 -14.55 9.09
N SER A 151 9.42 -14.40 9.26
CA SER A 151 8.57 -15.34 9.97
C SER A 151 8.19 -16.52 9.09
N ARG A 152 7.60 -17.58 9.68
CA ARG A 152 7.08 -18.71 8.90
C ARG A 152 5.92 -18.26 8.00
N GLU A 153 5.15 -17.31 8.47
CA GLU A 153 4.01 -16.72 7.78
C GLU A 153 4.48 -15.92 6.55
N ASP A 154 5.54 -15.11 6.68
CA ASP A 154 6.14 -14.39 5.54
C ASP A 154 6.56 -15.37 4.42
N ILE A 155 7.28 -16.43 4.79
CA ILE A 155 7.73 -17.47 3.86
C ILE A 155 6.54 -18.20 3.25
N ALA A 156 5.53 -18.53 4.05
CA ALA A 156 4.35 -19.24 3.57
C ALA A 156 3.63 -18.44 2.48
N VAL A 157 3.44 -17.12 2.64
CA VAL A 157 2.79 -16.29 1.61
C VAL A 157 3.59 -16.30 0.30
N LEU A 158 4.92 -16.18 0.36
CA LEU A 158 5.78 -16.25 -0.83
C LEU A 158 5.68 -17.62 -1.52
N LEU A 159 5.65 -18.72 -0.75
CA LEU A 159 5.50 -20.07 -1.29
C LEU A 159 4.12 -20.29 -1.94
N HIS A 160 3.05 -19.71 -1.40
CA HIS A 160 1.74 -19.75 -2.06
C HIS A 160 1.77 -19.03 -3.41
N GLY A 161 2.55 -17.97 -3.55
CA GLY A 161 2.79 -17.30 -4.83
C GLY A 161 3.37 -18.23 -5.91
N LEU A 162 4.18 -19.23 -5.52
CA LEU A 162 4.73 -20.23 -6.44
C LEU A 162 3.69 -21.18 -7.01
N LEU A 163 2.55 -21.33 -6.34
CA LEU A 163 1.45 -22.21 -6.77
C LEU A 163 0.50 -21.55 -7.78
N THR A 164 0.74 -20.29 -8.13
CA THR A 164 -0.06 -19.53 -9.09
C THR A 164 0.22 -19.96 -10.54
N GLN A 165 -0.76 -19.80 -11.43
CA GLN A 165 -0.63 -20.21 -12.84
C GLN A 165 0.19 -19.19 -13.66
N GLU A 166 0.34 -17.99 -13.15
CA GLU A 166 0.99 -16.84 -13.78
C GLU A 166 2.52 -16.92 -13.65
N PRO A 167 3.27 -17.10 -14.76
CA PRO A 167 4.73 -17.25 -14.70
C PRO A 167 5.46 -16.04 -14.09
N HIS A 168 4.94 -14.83 -14.30
CA HIS A 168 5.54 -13.60 -13.75
C HIS A 168 5.47 -13.54 -12.22
N VAL A 169 4.37 -14.01 -11.63
CA VAL A 169 4.21 -14.09 -10.16
C VAL A 169 5.19 -15.11 -9.61
N ARG A 170 5.26 -16.31 -10.20
CA ARG A 170 6.21 -17.35 -9.78
C ARG A 170 7.66 -16.88 -9.86
N ASN A 171 8.05 -16.22 -10.95
CA ASN A 171 9.41 -15.72 -11.12
C ASN A 171 9.78 -14.67 -10.06
N ALA A 172 8.85 -13.76 -9.72
CA ALA A 172 9.08 -12.76 -8.70
C ALA A 172 9.25 -13.37 -7.30
N CYS A 173 8.54 -14.46 -6.98
CA CYS A 173 8.72 -15.18 -5.71
C CYS A 173 10.00 -16.02 -5.62
N LEU A 174 10.63 -16.36 -6.76
CA LEU A 174 11.85 -17.19 -6.80
C LEU A 174 13.14 -16.38 -6.73
N GLN A 175 13.07 -15.07 -7.01
CA GLN A 175 14.21 -14.15 -6.99
C GLN A 175 14.43 -13.62 -5.58
#